data_AF-A0A7G9Z2H0-F1
#
_entry.id   AF-A0A7G9Z2H0-F1
#
_cell.length_a   1.000
_cell.length_b   1.000
_cell.length_c   1.000
_cell.angle_alpha   90.00
_cell.angle_beta   90.00
_cell.angle_gamma   90.00
#
_symmetry.space_group_name_H-M   'P 1'
#
loop_
_entity.id
_entity.type
_entity.pdbx_description
1 polymer ?
#
loop_
_entity_poly.entity_id
_entity_poly.type
_entity_poly.pdbx_seq_one_letter_code
_entity_poly.pdbx_strand_id
1 'polypeptide(L)'
;MHNVEKAGLTNVEFKLRDVFEGISEKDADLIFCDVAEPEKIIQEMHDALKEGGYIAAHCLNIEQAKALHLAAEGIFRDVFTLDCTVKEYDVRDFGTRPKHFGLMHTAYLVFAKK
;
A
#
# COMPACT_ATOMS: atom_id res chain seq x y z
N MET A 1 7.14 18.37 -7.39
CA MET A 1 7.65 17.80 -8.66
C MET A 1 9.15 17.54 -8.67
N HIS A 2 9.97 18.32 -7.94
CA HIS A 2 11.44 18.19 -7.93
C HIS A 2 12.00 16.75 -7.87
N ASN A 3 11.47 15.87 -7.01
CA ASN A 3 11.97 14.49 -6.90
C ASN A 3 11.63 13.62 -8.12
N VAL A 4 10.47 13.83 -8.74
CA VAL A 4 10.04 13.09 -9.95
C VAL A 4 10.88 13.53 -11.14
N GLU A 5 11.13 14.83 -11.28
CA GLU A 5 12.02 15.39 -12.30
C GLU A 5 13.44 14.85 -12.14
N LYS A 6 13.96 14.83 -10.90
CA LYS A 6 15.28 14.28 -10.58
C LYS A 6 15.37 12.77 -10.88
N ALA A 7 14.27 12.04 -10.73
CA ALA A 7 14.19 10.62 -11.07
C ALA A 7 14.00 10.36 -12.58
N GLY A 8 13.81 11.40 -13.41
CA GLY A 8 13.61 11.27 -14.86
C GLY A 8 12.26 10.66 -15.24
N LEU A 9 11.26 10.70 -14.35
CA LEU A 9 9.94 10.14 -14.59
C LEU A 9 9.07 11.14 -15.35
N THR A 10 8.48 10.71 -16.47
CA THR A 10 7.64 11.55 -17.34
C THR A 10 6.16 11.17 -17.33
N ASN A 11 5.81 10.06 -16.68
CA ASN A 11 4.48 9.45 -16.65
C ASN A 11 3.81 9.61 -15.27
N VAL A 12 3.95 10.77 -14.65
CA VAL A 12 3.40 11.06 -13.32
C VAL A 12 2.55 12.32 -13.41
N GLU A 13 1.28 12.19 -13.03
CA GLU A 13 0.36 13.31 -12.85
C GLU A 13 0.11 13.52 -11.37
N PHE A 14 0.23 14.78 -10.91
CA PHE A 14 -0.08 15.14 -9.53
C PHE A 14 -1.43 15.83 -9.46
N LYS A 15 -2.32 15.36 -8.57
CA LYS A 15 -3.59 16.01 -8.28
C LYS A 15 -3.63 16.43 -6.82
N LEU A 16 -3.74 17.73 -6.58
CA LEU A 16 -3.92 18.27 -5.23
C LEU A 16 -5.41 18.21 -4.88
N ARG A 17 -5.83 17.11 -4.27
CA ARG A 17 -7.21 16.87 -3.85
C ARG A 17 -7.24 16.03 -2.58
N ASP A 18 -8.34 16.12 -1.84
CA ASP A 18 -8.62 15.20 -0.76
C ASP A 18 -9.27 13.93 -1.33
N VAL A 19 -8.67 12.77 -1.07
CA VAL A 19 -9.19 11.48 -1.52
C VAL A 19 -10.47 11.08 -0.79
N PHE A 20 -10.72 11.63 0.41
CA PHE A 20 -11.94 11.42 1.18
C PHE A 20 -13.15 12.17 0.59
N GLU A 21 -12.92 13.14 -0.29
CA GLU A 21 -13.99 13.76 -1.10
C GLU A 21 -14.32 12.94 -2.36
N GLY A 22 -13.56 11.89 -2.64
CA GLY A 22 -13.78 10.92 -3.72
C GLY A 22 -12.60 10.76 -4.68
N ILE A 23 -12.61 9.64 -5.41
CA ILE A 23 -11.61 9.29 -6.42
C ILE A 23 -12.21 9.48 -7.81
N SER A 24 -11.63 10.37 -8.61
CA SER A 24 -12.15 10.74 -9.94
C SER A 24 -11.73 9.78 -11.05
N GLU A 25 -10.67 9.04 -10.80
CA GLU A 25 -10.03 8.09 -11.70
C GLU A 25 -10.95 6.88 -11.93
N LYS A 26 -10.86 6.31 -13.13
CA LYS A 26 -11.61 5.13 -13.55
C LYS A 26 -10.66 4.19 -14.30
N ASP A 27 -11.02 2.92 -14.30
CA ASP A 27 -10.30 1.88 -15.01
C ASP A 27 -8.82 1.77 -14.60
N ALA A 28 -8.51 1.96 -13.31
CA ALA A 28 -7.19 1.69 -12.76
C ALA A 28 -6.92 0.18 -12.69
N ASP A 29 -5.69 -0.23 -13.00
CA ASP A 29 -5.24 -1.63 -12.84
C ASP A 29 -4.83 -1.94 -11.38
N LEU A 30 -4.30 -0.93 -10.69
CA LEU A 30 -3.84 -1.01 -9.31
C LEU A 30 -4.09 0.33 -8.60
N ILE A 31 -4.56 0.27 -7.36
CA ILE A 31 -4.55 1.39 -6.43
C ILE A 31 -3.62 1.06 -5.27
N PHE A 32 -2.62 1.91 -5.05
CA PHE A 32 -1.80 1.88 -3.85
C PHE A 32 -2.26 2.97 -2.89
N CYS A 33 -2.57 2.60 -1.65
CA CYS A 33 -3.17 3.49 -0.66
C CYS A 33 -2.29 3.59 0.60
N ASP A 34 -1.87 4.81 0.95
CA ASP A 34 -1.08 5.10 2.16
C ASP A 34 -1.68 6.33 2.87
N VAL A 35 -2.83 6.13 3.50
CA VAL A 35 -3.59 7.17 4.25
C VAL A 35 -4.02 6.61 5.61
N ALA A 36 -4.45 7.50 6.52
CA ALA A 36 -4.73 7.11 7.90
C ALA A 36 -5.98 6.23 8.10
N GLU A 37 -7.02 6.43 7.28
CA GLU A 37 -8.33 5.76 7.40
C GLU A 37 -8.80 5.22 6.04
N PRO A 38 -8.03 4.30 5.41
CA PRO A 38 -8.29 3.84 4.04
C PRO A 38 -9.64 3.12 3.89
N GLU A 39 -10.19 2.56 4.98
CA GLU A 39 -11.50 1.91 5.00
C GLU A 39 -12.65 2.87 4.65
N LYS A 40 -12.48 4.18 4.88
CA LYS A 40 -13.49 5.18 4.55
C LYS A 40 -13.67 5.43 3.05
N ILE A 41 -12.68 5.03 2.25
CA ILE A 41 -12.67 5.22 0.78
C ILE A 41 -12.67 3.88 0.02
N ILE A 42 -13.03 2.79 0.70
CA ILE A 42 -12.93 1.44 0.13
C ILE A 42 -13.85 1.26 -1.08
N GLN A 43 -15.03 1.88 -1.06
CA GLN A 43 -16.00 1.81 -2.14
C GLN A 43 -15.53 2.65 -3.34
N GLU A 44 -14.96 3.82 -3.08
CA GLU A 44 -14.40 4.72 -4.08
C GLU A 44 -13.20 4.07 -4.78
N MET A 45 -12.34 3.37 -4.02
CA MET A 45 -11.23 2.59 -4.58
C MET A 45 -11.76 1.43 -5.44
N HIS A 46 -12.77 0.70 -4.97
CA HIS A 46 -13.41 -0.34 -5.75
C HIS A 46 -13.95 0.22 -7.07
N ASP A 47 -14.69 1.32 -7.04
CA ASP A 47 -15.33 1.91 -8.22
C ASP A 47 -14.35 2.57 -9.20
N ALA A 48 -13.13 2.86 -8.78
CA ALA A 48 -12.05 3.37 -9.61
C ALA A 48 -11.27 2.26 -10.34
N LEU A 49 -11.33 1.01 -9.86
CA LEU A 49 -10.62 -0.13 -10.45
C LEU A 49 -11.38 -0.77 -11.63
N LYS A 50 -10.62 -1.33 -12.59
CA LYS A 50 -11.14 -2.29 -13.57
C LYS A 50 -11.57 -3.59 -12.87
N GLU A 51 -12.41 -4.38 -13.54
CA GLU A 51 -12.62 -5.78 -13.16
C GLU A 51 -11.28 -6.54 -13.17
N GLY A 52 -10.96 -7.23 -12.08
CA GLY A 52 -9.68 -7.92 -11.88
C GLY A 52 -8.54 -7.03 -11.37
N GLY A 53 -8.77 -5.74 -11.16
CA GLY A 53 -7.79 -4.80 -10.60
C GLY A 53 -7.50 -5.07 -9.12
N TYR A 54 -6.40 -4.50 -8.61
CA TYR A 54 -5.93 -4.75 -7.24
C TYR A 54 -5.90 -3.49 -6.38
N ILE A 55 -6.11 -3.66 -5.08
CA ILE A 55 -5.67 -2.69 -4.07
C ILE A 55 -4.47 -3.24 -3.31
N ALA A 56 -3.58 -2.34 -2.92
CA ALA A 56 -2.52 -2.58 -1.96
C ALA A 56 -2.47 -1.39 -1.00
N ALA A 57 -2.66 -1.62 0.29
CA ALA A 57 -2.68 -0.56 1.28
C ALA A 57 -1.61 -0.74 2.34
N HIS A 58 -1.05 0.37 2.79
CA HIS A 58 -0.01 0.44 3.80
C HIS A 58 -0.60 0.98 5.11
N CYS A 59 -0.66 0.14 6.15
CA CYS A 59 -1.26 0.47 7.44
C CYS A 59 -0.21 0.43 8.56
N LEU A 60 -0.02 1.54 9.27
CA LEU A 60 1.02 1.67 10.30
C LEU A 60 0.70 0.88 11.58
N ASN A 61 -0.57 0.55 11.82
CA ASN A 61 -0.98 -0.26 12.97
C ASN A 61 -1.98 -1.35 12.58
N ILE A 62 -2.08 -2.36 13.44
CA ILE A 62 -2.87 -3.57 13.16
C ILE A 62 -4.38 -3.31 13.16
N GLU A 63 -4.86 -2.33 13.95
CA GLU A 63 -6.29 -2.02 13.98
C GLU A 63 -6.74 -1.29 12.69
N GLN A 64 -5.90 -0.43 12.11
CA GLN A 64 -6.11 0.14 10.78
C GLN A 64 -6.17 -0.98 9.71
N ALA A 65 -5.20 -1.89 9.75
CA ALA A 65 -5.16 -3.01 8.81
C ALA A 65 -6.40 -3.91 8.93
N LYS A 66 -6.85 -4.18 10.16
CA LYS A 66 -8.07 -4.94 10.44
C LYS A 66 -9.32 -4.22 9.95
N ALA A 67 -9.46 -2.92 10.22
CA ALA A 67 -10.61 -2.14 9.76
C ALA A 67 -10.73 -2.18 8.24
N LEU A 68 -9.62 -1.94 7.53
CA LEU A 68 -9.58 -2.03 6.07
C LEU A 68 -9.84 -3.44 5.55
N HIS A 69 -9.24 -4.47 6.17
CA HIS A 69 -9.45 -5.86 5.76
C HIS A 69 -10.93 -6.23 5.81
N LEU A 70 -11.59 -5.97 6.94
CA LEU A 70 -13.02 -6.27 7.11
C LEU A 70 -13.90 -5.47 6.14
N ALA A 71 -13.54 -4.20 5.88
CA ALA A 71 -14.25 -3.39 4.90
C ALA A 71 -14.09 -3.93 3.47
N ALA A 72 -12.89 -4.42 3.13
CA ALA A 72 -12.59 -4.99 1.83
C ALA A 72 -13.31 -6.34 1.60
N GLU A 73 -13.42 -7.21 2.63
CA GLU A 73 -14.13 -8.50 2.52
C GLU A 73 -15.59 -8.35 2.05
N GLY A 74 -16.21 -7.20 2.29
CA GLY A 74 -17.59 -6.95 1.87
C GLY A 74 -17.79 -6.75 0.37
N ILE A 75 -16.76 -6.31 -0.36
CA ILE A 75 -16.89 -5.88 -1.77
C ILE A 75 -15.74 -6.34 -2.69
N PHE A 76 -14.67 -6.92 -2.14
CA PHE A 76 -13.54 -7.46 -2.89
C PHE A 76 -13.40 -8.98 -2.70
N ARG A 77 -12.57 -9.58 -3.54
CA ARG A 77 -12.15 -10.99 -3.50
C ARG A 77 -10.68 -11.09 -3.08
N ASP A 78 -10.27 -12.29 -2.68
CA ASP A 78 -8.87 -12.61 -2.35
C ASP A 78 -8.25 -11.61 -1.35
N VAL A 79 -8.99 -11.24 -0.30
CA VAL A 79 -8.52 -10.29 0.72
C VAL A 79 -7.52 -10.98 1.63
N PHE A 80 -6.33 -10.39 1.80
CA PHE A 80 -5.35 -10.89 2.76
C PHE A 80 -4.50 -9.76 3.34
N THR A 81 -3.97 -10.00 4.54
CA THR A 81 -3.10 -9.07 5.26
C THR A 81 -1.79 -9.77 5.62
N LEU A 82 -0.67 -9.11 5.40
CA LEU A 82 0.66 -9.60 5.77
C LEU A 82 1.56 -8.45 6.23
N ASP A 83 2.68 -8.76 6.85
CA ASP A 83 3.79 -7.83 7.03
C ASP A 83 5.09 -8.45 6.48
N CYS A 84 6.11 -7.61 6.30
CA CYS A 84 7.42 -8.03 5.81
C CYS A 84 8.49 -7.68 6.84
N THR A 85 9.19 -8.70 7.36
CA THR A 85 10.39 -8.50 8.19
C THR A 85 11.64 -8.60 7.33
N VAL A 86 12.44 -7.53 7.29
CA VAL A 86 13.71 -7.49 6.55
C VAL A 86 14.87 -7.65 7.52
N LYS A 87 15.73 -8.65 7.29
CA LYS A 87 16.94 -8.89 8.08
C LYS A 87 18.18 -8.63 7.25
N GLU A 88 18.91 -7.60 7.63
CA GLU A 88 20.20 -7.28 7.02
C GLU A 88 21.33 -8.11 7.63
N TYR A 89 22.37 -8.35 6.83
CA TYR A 89 23.54 -9.13 7.23
C TYR A 89 24.81 -8.28 7.10
N ASP A 90 25.67 -8.36 8.10
CA ASP A 90 27.06 -7.92 8.02
C ASP A 90 27.86 -9.00 7.28
N VAL A 91 28.26 -8.71 6.04
CA VAL A 91 29.11 -9.56 5.21
C VAL A 91 30.55 -9.05 5.28
N ARG A 92 31.51 -9.92 5.58
CA ARG A 92 32.95 -9.60 5.74
C ARG A 92 33.79 -10.74 5.17
N ASP A 93 35.06 -10.48 4.87
CA ASP A 93 36.01 -11.49 4.36
C ASP A 93 36.13 -12.72 5.27
N PHE A 94 35.96 -12.54 6.59
CA PHE A 94 35.87 -13.63 7.55
C PHE A 94 34.62 -13.48 8.43
N GLY A 95 33.66 -14.39 8.23
CA GLY A 95 32.40 -14.45 8.97
C GLY A 95 31.27 -13.62 8.35
N THR A 96 30.07 -14.17 8.37
CA THR A 96 28.83 -13.51 7.94
C THR A 96 27.78 -13.73 9.01
N ARG A 97 27.09 -12.66 9.42
CA ARG A 97 26.05 -12.74 10.46
C ARG A 97 24.96 -11.70 10.25
N PRO A 98 23.75 -11.91 10.80
CA PRO A 98 22.75 -10.85 10.85
C PRO A 98 23.27 -9.61 11.59
N LYS A 99 22.84 -8.43 11.15
CA LYS A 99 22.97 -7.20 11.95
C LYS A 99 22.22 -7.38 13.26
N HIS A 100 22.79 -6.83 14.33
CA HIS A 100 22.22 -7.00 15.68
C HIS A 100 20.96 -6.13 15.87
N PHE A 101 20.97 -4.93 15.28
CA PHE A 101 19.83 -4.01 15.28
C PHE A 101 19.29 -3.85 13.86
N GLY A 102 17.98 -3.72 13.75
CA GLY A 102 17.26 -3.49 12.50
C GLY A 102 15.83 -3.06 12.76
N LEU A 103 15.15 -2.62 11.71
CA LEU A 103 13.74 -2.28 11.77
C LEU A 103 12.91 -3.57 11.81
N MET A 104 12.19 -3.81 12.92
CA MET A 104 11.34 -5.02 13.03
C MET A 104 10.03 -4.90 12.27
N HIS A 105 9.47 -3.70 12.16
CA HIS A 105 8.18 -3.47 11.52
C HIS A 105 8.16 -2.12 10.82
N THR A 106 7.60 -2.10 9.61
CA THR A 106 7.34 -0.86 8.87
C THR A 106 5.84 -0.61 8.82
N ALA A 107 5.08 -1.59 8.33
CA ALA A 107 3.63 -1.56 8.26
C ALA A 107 3.06 -2.95 8.04
N TYR A 108 1.76 -3.05 8.25
CA TYR A 108 0.92 -4.11 7.73
C TYR A 108 0.46 -3.73 6.32
N LEU A 109 0.45 -4.70 5.43
CA LEU A 109 0.02 -4.56 4.05
C LEU A 109 -1.30 -5.32 3.88
N VAL A 110 -2.33 -4.62 3.40
CA VAL A 110 -3.63 -5.21 3.06
C VAL A 110 -3.77 -5.24 1.56
N PHE A 111 -4.12 -6.39 1.01
CA PHE A 111 -4.33 -6.59 -0.41
C PHE A 111 -5.73 -7.13 -0.65
N ALA A 112 -6.33 -6.73 -1.77
CA ALA A 112 -7.58 -7.29 -2.25
C ALA A 112 -7.70 -7.13 -3.77
N LYS A 113 -8.59 -7.91 -4.38
CA LYS A 113 -8.84 -7.93 -5.82
C LYS A 113 -10.29 -7.63 -6.14
N LYS A 114 -10.55 -6.73 -7.07
CA LYS A 114 -11.89 -6.46 -7.60
C LYS A 114 -12.34 -7.63 -8.46
#